data_AF-A0A3G8H0K4-F1
#
_entry.id   AF-A0A3G8H0K4-F1
#
_cell.length_a   1.000
_cell.length_b   1.000
_cell.length_c   1.000
_cell.angle_alpha   90.00
_cell.angle_beta   90.00
_cell.angle_gamma   90.00
#
_symmetry.space_group_name_H-M   'P 1'
#
loop_
_entity.id
_entity.type
_entity.pdbx_description
1 polymer ?
#
loop_
_entity_poly.entity_id
_entity_poly.type
_entity_poly.pdbx_seq_one_letter_code
_entity_poly.pdbx_strand_id
1 'polypeptide(L)'
;MTKFFDKDLEEQLGTGAALQIAALASELRGQMDSYDAIRKAQGKPTLEEEMDEAIEYVRQMVARGEARREDYPEIFEDEPGSEG
;
A
#
# COMPACT_ATOMS: atom_id res chain seq x y z
N MET A 1 19.12 3.09 -2.68
CA MET A 1 19.62 2.56 -1.40
C MET A 1 19.53 3.66 -0.35
N THR A 2 19.19 3.28 0.89
CA THR A 2 19.06 4.10 2.12
C THR A 2 17.96 5.17 2.15
N LYS A 3 16.71 4.77 2.38
CA LYS A 3 15.65 5.64 2.96
C LYS A 3 14.65 4.90 3.88
N PHE A 4 15.03 3.77 4.47
CA PHE A 4 14.25 3.10 5.53
C PHE A 4 14.87 3.25 6.91
N PHE A 5 15.83 4.17 7.06
CA PHE A 5 16.26 4.59 8.39
C PHE A 5 15.35 5.73 8.81
N ASP A 6 14.33 5.39 9.59
CA ASP A 6 13.43 6.34 10.20
C ASP A 6 13.99 6.73 11.56
N LYS A 7 14.22 8.03 11.74
CA LYS A 7 14.80 8.57 12.98
C LYS A 7 13.85 8.37 14.16
N ASP A 8 12.55 8.36 13.92
CA ASP A 8 11.55 8.16 14.96
C ASP A 8 11.54 6.70 15.44
N LEU A 9 11.81 5.74 14.53
CA LEU A 9 12.01 4.33 14.88
C LEU A 9 13.29 4.12 15.70
N GLU A 10 14.37 4.85 15.38
CA GLU A 10 15.59 4.82 16.19
C GLU A 10 15.36 5.37 17.61
N GLU A 11 14.66 6.49 17.74
CA GLU A 11 14.37 7.11 19.03
C GLU A 11 13.48 6.22 19.92
N GLN A 12 12.57 5.44 19.32
CA GLN A 12 11.63 4.57 20.06
C GLN A 12 12.17 3.19 20.40
N LEU A 13 12.99 2.59 19.53
CA LEU A 13 13.42 1.19 19.63
C LEU A 13 14.93 1.02 19.86
N GLY A 14 15.69 2.10 19.73
CA GLY A 14 17.15 2.10 19.73
C GLY A 14 17.74 1.70 18.38
N THR A 15 18.95 2.20 18.10
CA THR A 15 19.66 2.06 16.83
C THR A 15 19.76 0.60 16.33
N GLY A 16 19.99 -0.36 17.24
CA GLY A 16 20.15 -1.77 16.88
C GLY A 16 18.87 -2.39 16.30
N ALA A 17 17.71 -2.12 16.91
CA ALA A 17 16.42 -2.61 16.44
C ALA A 17 15.98 -1.90 15.16
N ALA A 18 16.19 -0.58 15.08
CA ALA A 18 15.90 0.20 13.88
C ALA A 18 16.67 -0.31 12.64
N LEU A 19 17.96 -0.66 12.80
CA LEU A 19 18.76 -1.25 11.72
C LEU A 19 18.22 -2.61 11.26
N GLN A 20 17.78 -3.46 12.18
CA GLN A 20 17.19 -4.76 11.84
C GLN A 20 15.88 -4.60 11.07
N ILE A 21 15.01 -3.68 11.50
CA ILE A 21 13.77 -3.36 10.81
C ILE A 21 14.07 -2.82 9.41
N ALA A 22 15.03 -1.92 9.27
CA ALA A 22 15.42 -1.38 7.97
C ALA A 22 15.97 -2.45 7.01
N ALA A 23 16.71 -3.44 7.53
CA ALA A 23 17.20 -4.57 6.76
C ALA A 23 16.04 -5.47 6.29
N LEU A 24 15.13 -5.83 7.19
CA LEU A 24 13.95 -6.64 6.85
C LEU A 24 13.04 -5.93 5.84
N ALA A 25 12.82 -4.63 6.00
CA ALA A 25 12.05 -3.82 5.06
C ALA A 25 12.70 -3.79 3.67
N SER A 26 14.04 -3.69 3.63
CA SER A 26 14.79 -3.71 2.36
C SER A 26 14.70 -5.07 1.66
N GLU A 27 14.77 -6.17 2.42
CA GLU A 27 14.60 -7.52 1.88
C GLU A 27 13.18 -7.72 1.33
N LEU A 28 12.15 -7.34 2.10
CA LEU A 28 10.76 -7.42 1.68
C LEU A 28 10.54 -6.61 0.40
N ARG A 29 11.07 -5.39 0.32
CA ARG A 29 10.96 -4.57 -0.90
C ARG A 29 11.61 -5.24 -2.10
N GLY A 30 12.80 -5.82 -1.93
CA GLY A 30 13.48 -6.55 -3.01
C GLY A 30 12.68 -7.77 -3.50
N GLN A 31 11.99 -8.47 -2.60
CA GLN A 31 11.09 -9.56 -2.96
C GLN A 31 9.88 -9.04 -3.75
N MET A 32 9.25 -7.95 -3.31
CA MET A 32 8.12 -7.32 -4.03
C MET A 32 8.53 -6.91 -5.45
N ASP A 33 9.66 -6.22 -5.59
CA ASP A 33 10.19 -5.79 -6.90
C ASP A 33 10.44 -7.00 -7.83
N SER A 34 10.88 -8.14 -7.26
CA SER A 34 11.08 -9.38 -8.02
C SER A 34 9.77 -10.01 -8.50
N TYR A 35 8.74 -10.02 -7.65
CA TYR A 35 7.41 -10.50 -8.03
C TYR A 35 6.79 -9.63 -9.12
N ASP A 36 6.89 -8.30 -8.98
CA ASP A 36 6.38 -7.37 -9.98
C ASP A 36 7.09 -7.54 -11.33
N ALA A 37 8.40 -7.77 -11.33
CA ALA A 37 9.15 -8.08 -12.55
C ALA A 37 8.64 -9.36 -13.23
N ILE A 38 8.38 -10.43 -12.47
CA ILE A 38 7.80 -11.68 -13.00
C ILE A 38 6.41 -11.43 -13.58
N ARG A 39 5.56 -10.68 -12.89
CA ARG A 39 4.20 -10.35 -13.35
C ARG A 39 4.22 -9.55 -14.64
N LYS A 40 5.07 -8.51 -14.73
CA LYS A 40 5.28 -7.73 -15.95
C LYS A 40 5.76 -8.60 -17.12
N ALA A 41 6.69 -9.53 -16.86
CA ALA A 41 7.16 -10.47 -17.89
C ALA A 41 6.04 -11.41 -18.39
N GLN A 42 5.03 -11.70 -17.56
CA GLN A 42 3.83 -12.44 -17.94
C GLN A 42 2.74 -11.56 -18.61
N GLY A 43 2.99 -10.27 -18.81
CA GLY A 43 2.00 -9.33 -19.33
C GLY A 43 0.87 -9.02 -18.33
N LYS A 44 1.11 -9.22 -17.03
CA LYS A 44 0.16 -8.89 -15.97
C LYS A 44 0.54 -7.59 -15.27
N PRO A 45 -0.44 -6.81 -14.77
CA PRO A 45 -0.17 -5.66 -13.90
C PRO A 45 0.56 -6.07 -12.62
N THR A 46 1.24 -5.13 -11.97
CA THR A 46 1.78 -5.30 -10.61
C THR A 46 0.67 -5.44 -9.58
N LEU A 47 1.02 -5.85 -8.35
CA LEU A 47 0.04 -5.90 -7.27
C LEU A 47 -0.48 -4.50 -6.89
N GLU A 48 0.37 -3.49 -6.97
CA GLU A 48 -0.01 -2.08 -6.73
C GLU A 48 -0.98 -1.59 -7.81
N GLU A 49 -0.69 -1.86 -9.08
CA GLU A 49 -1.58 -1.54 -10.21
C GLU A 49 -2.93 -2.27 -10.08
N GLU A 50 -2.95 -3.55 -9.69
CA GLU A 50 -4.21 -4.28 -9.42
C GLU A 50 -5.02 -3.67 -8.27
N MET A 51 -4.36 -3.19 -7.23
CA MET A 51 -5.01 -2.57 -6.09
C MET A 51 -5.61 -1.21 -6.46
N ASP A 52 -4.89 -0.40 -7.23
CA ASP A 52 -5.38 0.88 -7.74
C ASP A 52 -6.60 0.68 -8.66
N GLU A 53 -6.55 -0.31 -9.55
CA GLU A 53 -7.69 -0.68 -10.41
C GLU A 53 -8.90 -1.13 -9.59
N ALA A 54 -8.69 -1.92 -8.53
CA ALA A 54 -9.76 -2.37 -7.64
C ALA A 54 -10.39 -1.20 -6.86
N ILE A 55 -9.57 -0.27 -6.35
CA ILE A 55 -10.04 0.94 -5.66
C ILE A 55 -10.89 1.79 -6.60
N GLU A 56 -10.41 2.03 -7.82
CA GLU A 56 -11.15 2.81 -8.82
C GLU A 56 -12.46 2.13 -9.22
N TYR A 57 -12.46 0.80 -9.35
CA TYR A 57 -13.67 0.03 -9.60
C TYR A 57 -14.72 0.22 -8.50
N VAL A 58 -14.32 0.18 -7.23
CA VAL A 58 -15.23 0.43 -6.10
C VAL A 58 -15.75 1.86 -6.12
N ARG A 59 -14.90 2.85 -6.39
CA ARG A 59 -15.32 4.26 -6.53
C ARG A 59 -16.39 4.44 -7.60
N GLN A 60 -16.25 3.76 -8.74
CA GLN A 60 -17.26 3.79 -9.79
C GLN A 60 -18.57 3.10 -9.40
N MET A 61 -18.50 1.99 -8.65
CA MET A 61 -19.68 1.29 -8.13
C MET A 61 -20.50 2.19 -7.21
N VAL A 62 -19.83 2.90 -6.30
CA VAL A 62 -20.45 3.92 -5.44
C VAL A 62 -21.03 5.07 -6.25
N ALA A 63 -20.28 5.59 -7.24
CA ALA A 63 -20.76 6.68 -8.10
C ALA A 63 -22.01 6.30 -8.93
N ARG A 64 -22.17 5.01 -9.26
CA ARG A 64 -23.36 4.47 -9.94
C ARG A 64 -24.51 4.14 -8.98
N GLY A 65 -24.28 4.21 -7.67
CA GLY A 65 -25.25 3.85 -6.64
C GLY A 65 -25.44 2.33 -6.46
N GLU A 66 -24.51 1.53 -6.97
CA GLU A 66 -24.55 0.06 -6.87
C GLU A 66 -24.01 -0.45 -5.52
N ALA A 67 -23.22 0.39 -4.82
CA ALA A 67 -22.73 0.15 -3.47
C ALA A 67 -22.75 1.44 -2.64
N ARG A 68 -22.65 1.32 -1.32
CA ARG A 68 -22.53 2.47 -0.42
C ARG A 68 -21.08 2.71 -0.02
N ARG A 69 -20.76 3.94 0.35
CA ARG A 69 -19.42 4.30 0.85
C ARG A 69 -19.10 3.56 2.15
N GLU A 70 -20.11 3.42 3.01
CA GLU A 70 -20.02 2.71 4.29
C GLU A 70 -19.64 1.23 4.14
N ASP A 71 -19.85 0.64 2.97
CA ASP A 71 -19.47 -0.74 2.68
C ASP A 71 -17.94 -0.89 2.45
N TYR A 72 -17.23 0.22 2.21
CA TYR A 72 -15.79 0.26 1.90
C TYR A 72 -15.06 1.42 2.61
N PRO A 73 -15.11 1.46 3.96
CA PRO A 73 -14.60 2.59 4.73
C PRO A 73 -13.11 2.89 4.46
N GLU A 74 -12.29 1.86 4.27
CA GLU A 74 -10.86 1.97 3.98
C GLU A 74 -10.52 2.66 2.64
N ILE A 75 -11.47 2.75 1.71
CA ILE A 75 -11.27 3.41 0.40
C ILE A 75 -11.60 4.91 0.46
N PHE A 76 -12.45 5.30 1.41
CA PHE A 76 -13.03 6.65 1.50
C PHE A 76 -12.71 7.38 2.82
N GLU A 77 -11.86 6.82 3.68
CA GLU A 77 -11.51 7.37 5.00
C GLU A 77 -10.95 8.81 4.95
N ASP A 78 -10.28 9.17 3.84
CA ASP A 78 -9.67 10.49 3.63
C ASP A 78 -10.56 11.50 2.87
N GLU A 79 -11.76 11.12 2.42
CA GLU A 79 -12.66 12.02 1.68
C GLU A 79 -13.61 12.79 2.63
N PRO A 80 -13.73 14.13 2.50
CA PRO A 80 -14.66 14.91 3.32
C PRO A 80 -16.10 14.55 2.97
N GLY A 81 -16.70 13.67 3.78
CA GLY A 81 -18.08 13.21 3.61
C GLY A 81 -18.47 11.98 4.43
N SER A 82 -17.66 11.54 5.40
CA SER A 82 -17.97 10.40 6.27
C SER A 82 -18.95 10.72 7.41
N GLU A 83 -19.51 11.93 7.45
CA GLU A 83 -20.60 12.30 8.37
C GLU A 83 -21.84 12.67 7.56
N GLY A 84 -22.80 11.75 7.51
CA GLY A 84 -24.14 11.93 6.96
C GLY A 84 -25.11 10.99 7.64
#